data_AF-A0A355TVJ8-F1
#
_entry.id   AF-A0A355TVJ8-F1
#
_cell.length_a   1.000
_cell.length_b   1.000
_cell.length_c   1.000
_cell.angle_alpha   90.00
_cell.angle_beta   90.00
_cell.angle_gamma   90.00
#
_symmetry.space_group_name_H-M   'P 1'
#
loop_
_entity.id
_entity.type
_entity.pdbx_description
1 polymer ?
#
loop_
_entity_poly.entity_id
_entity_poly.type
_entity_poly.pdbx_seq_one_letter_code
_entity_poly.pdbx_strand_id
1 'polypeptide(L)'
;MFINKNAFGLALAVAATLGLGFMVYGCGDSGSTTPNPLEPAKVNPKVIFDYHVLAQELGAKTEIPANIASVKYAFSGTNDAKELFTDLDETYSYDFDHQDKAYDQEVIIENVDINSTKVTAAYYDDQDQLVAI
;
A
#
# COMPACT_ATOMS: atom_id res chain seq x y z
N MET A 1 0.50 7.87 32.63
CA MET A 1 0.53 8.55 31.33
C MET A 1 -0.19 7.63 30.36
N PHE A 2 -1.46 7.92 30.07
CA PHE A 2 -2.29 7.09 29.19
C PHE A 2 -2.27 7.75 27.81
N ILE A 3 -1.65 7.08 26.84
CA ILE A 3 -1.64 7.52 25.45
C ILE A 3 -3.00 7.10 24.86
N ASN A 4 -3.83 8.10 24.57
CA ASN A 4 -5.07 7.91 23.85
C ASN A 4 -4.72 7.81 22.36
N LYS A 5 -4.88 6.61 21.79
CA LYS A 5 -4.59 6.33 20.38
C LYS A 5 -5.90 6.59 19.60
N ASN A 6 -5.95 7.70 18.86
CA ASN A 6 -7.12 8.11 18.09
C ASN A 6 -7.44 7.06 17.02
N ALA A 7 -8.47 6.24 17.27
CA ALA A 7 -9.03 5.32 16.31
C ALA A 7 -10.00 6.08 15.38
N PHE A 8 -9.64 6.22 14.10
CA PHE A 8 -10.55 6.72 13.07
C PHE A 8 -11.48 5.57 12.63
N GLY A 9 -12.74 5.60 13.08
CA GLY A 9 -13.76 4.62 12.72
C GLY A 9 -14.75 5.17 11.71
N LEU A 10 -14.76 4.64 10.48
CA LEU A 10 -15.78 4.87 9.46
C LEU A 10 -16.61 3.59 9.30
N ALA A 11 -17.89 3.64 9.64
CA ALA A 11 -18.83 2.54 9.50
C ALA A 11 -19.86 2.86 8.42
N LEU A 12 -20.05 1.95 7.45
CA LEU A 12 -21.25 1.97 6.60
C LEU A 12 -21.70 0.56 6.20
N ALA A 13 -23.02 0.38 6.25
CA ALA A 13 -23.76 -0.88 6.18
C ALA A 13 -23.75 -1.55 4.79
N VAL A 14 -23.70 -2.89 4.79
CA VAL A 14 -23.68 -3.75 3.61
C VAL A 14 -25.10 -4.11 3.17
N ALA A 15 -25.41 -3.89 1.89
CA ALA A 15 -26.56 -4.50 1.21
C ALA A 15 -26.05 -5.58 0.24
N ALA A 16 -26.61 -6.80 0.35
CA ALA A 16 -26.19 -7.99 -0.37
C ALA A 16 -27.06 -8.33 -1.59
N THR A 17 -26.57 -9.29 -2.39
CA THR A 17 -27.26 -10.21 -3.35
C THR A 17 -27.28 -9.80 -4.85
N LEU A 18 -27.20 -10.67 -5.88
CA LEU A 18 -27.15 -12.14 -6.04
C LEU A 18 -26.79 -12.56 -7.51
N GLY A 19 -26.09 -13.70 -7.66
CA GLY A 19 -26.18 -14.74 -8.74
C GLY A 19 -25.64 -14.47 -10.16
N LEU A 20 -25.35 -15.47 -11.02
CA LEU A 20 -25.20 -16.93 -10.94
C LEU A 20 -24.65 -17.46 -12.28
N GLY A 21 -23.79 -18.49 -12.25
CA GLY A 21 -23.76 -19.57 -13.26
C GLY A 21 -22.69 -19.55 -14.36
N PHE A 22 -22.01 -20.69 -14.59
CA PHE A 22 -21.79 -21.27 -15.92
C PHE A 22 -21.44 -22.77 -15.82
N MET A 23 -21.88 -23.53 -16.82
CA MET A 23 -22.01 -25.00 -16.84
C MET A 23 -20.70 -25.75 -17.18
N VAL A 24 -20.67 -27.00 -16.71
CA VAL A 24 -19.70 -28.07 -16.93
C VAL A 24 -19.78 -28.63 -18.36
N TYR A 25 -18.68 -29.06 -18.99
CA TYR A 25 -18.58 -30.31 -19.79
C TYR A 25 -17.17 -30.58 -20.34
N GLY A 26 -16.72 -31.85 -20.27
CA GLY A 26 -15.74 -32.45 -21.21
C GLY A 26 -14.56 -33.22 -20.56
N CYS A 27 -14.43 -34.52 -20.83
CA CYS A 27 -13.44 -35.46 -20.28
C CYS A 27 -12.80 -36.32 -21.40
N GLY A 28 -11.47 -36.52 -21.34
CA GLY A 28 -10.66 -37.59 -21.98
C GLY A 28 -10.14 -37.32 -23.40
N ASP A 29 -8.90 -37.58 -23.81
CA ASP A 29 -7.93 -38.60 -23.35
C ASP A 29 -6.48 -38.29 -23.81
N SER A 30 -5.53 -38.83 -23.04
CA SER A 30 -4.14 -39.25 -23.34
C SER A 30 -3.09 -38.31 -23.94
N GLY A 31 -2.46 -37.53 -23.04
CA GLY A 31 -1.06 -37.16 -23.14
C GLY A 31 -0.45 -37.18 -21.74
N SER A 32 0.48 -38.10 -21.46
CA SER A 32 1.22 -38.10 -20.20
C SER A 32 2.13 -36.88 -20.16
N THR A 33 1.62 -35.79 -19.62
CA THR A 33 2.44 -34.74 -19.01
C THR A 33 2.28 -34.92 -17.52
N THR A 34 3.24 -35.59 -16.86
CA THR A 34 3.40 -35.37 -15.42
C THR A 34 3.56 -33.87 -15.28
N PRO A 35 2.60 -33.15 -14.67
CA PRO A 35 2.76 -31.71 -14.52
C PRO A 35 3.99 -31.54 -13.67
N ASN A 36 4.95 -30.72 -14.12
CA ASN A 36 5.90 -30.17 -13.18
C ASN A 36 5.06 -29.57 -12.04
N PRO A 37 5.28 -29.91 -10.76
CA PRO A 37 4.65 -29.17 -9.68
C PRO A 37 5.18 -27.74 -9.82
N LEU A 38 4.43 -26.91 -10.55
CA LEU A 38 4.49 -25.48 -10.40
C LEU A 38 3.85 -25.29 -9.04
N GLU A 39 4.64 -25.44 -7.97
CA GLU A 39 4.32 -24.69 -6.77
C GLU A 39 4.08 -23.27 -7.26
N PRO A 40 2.89 -22.70 -7.06
CA PRO A 40 2.64 -21.35 -7.49
C PRO A 40 3.74 -20.50 -6.85
N ALA A 41 4.59 -19.89 -7.68
CA ALA A 41 5.64 -19.02 -7.20
C ALA A 41 4.96 -18.05 -6.23
N LYS A 42 5.40 -18.05 -4.96
CA LYS A 42 4.80 -17.20 -3.94
C LYS A 42 4.95 -15.76 -4.43
N VAL A 43 3.85 -15.20 -4.92
CA VAL A 43 3.81 -13.80 -5.33
C VAL A 43 3.83 -13.01 -4.03
N ASN A 44 4.95 -12.38 -3.72
CA ASN A 44 5.02 -11.36 -2.69
C ASN A 44 4.63 -10.05 -3.37
N PRO A 45 3.42 -9.54 -3.16
CA PRO A 45 2.96 -8.35 -3.84
C PRO A 45 3.71 -7.15 -3.28
N LYS A 46 4.04 -6.22 -4.15
CA LYS A 46 4.77 -5.01 -3.78
C LYS A 46 4.24 -3.81 -4.52
N VAL A 47 4.39 -2.65 -3.90
CA VAL A 47 4.09 -1.34 -4.48
C VAL A 47 5.38 -0.54 -4.54
N ILE A 48 5.59 0.14 -5.66
CA ILE A 48 6.77 0.98 -5.89
C ILE A 48 6.29 2.42 -5.99
N PHE A 49 6.89 3.32 -5.21
CA PHE A 49 6.67 4.76 -5.28
C PHE A 49 7.93 5.44 -5.80
N ASP A 50 7.79 6.16 -6.90
CA ASP A 50 8.86 6.98 -7.47
C ASP A 50 8.75 8.41 -6.96
N TYR A 51 9.77 8.88 -6.26
CA TYR A 51 9.86 10.23 -5.73
C TYR A 51 10.91 11.05 -6.46
N HIS A 52 10.57 12.32 -6.71
CA HIS A 52 11.52 13.36 -7.09
C HIS A 52 11.79 14.24 -5.87
N VAL A 53 12.84 13.92 -5.12
CA VAL A 53 13.19 14.60 -3.88
C VAL A 53 13.94 15.89 -4.22
N LEU A 54 13.45 17.03 -3.71
CA LEU A 54 14.07 18.33 -3.93
C LEU A 54 15.33 18.47 -3.06
N ALA A 55 16.25 19.34 -3.48
CA ALA A 55 17.40 19.71 -2.66
C ALA A 55 16.93 20.36 -1.34
N GLN A 56 17.70 20.16 -0.26
CA GLN A 56 17.34 20.65 1.08
C GLN A 56 17.04 22.15 1.13
N GLU A 57 17.84 22.97 0.43
CA GLU A 57 17.66 24.44 0.39
C GLU A 57 16.42 24.88 -0.44
N LEU A 58 15.83 23.96 -1.22
CA LEU A 58 14.66 24.21 -2.08
C LEU A 58 13.39 23.50 -1.57
N GLY A 59 13.51 22.65 -0.55
CA GLY A 59 12.43 21.79 -0.04
C GLY A 59 11.27 22.55 0.60
N ALA A 60 11.55 23.67 1.27
CA ALA A 60 10.54 24.55 1.84
C ALA A 60 10.03 25.57 0.80
N LYS A 61 9.11 25.13 -0.08
CA LYS A 61 8.29 26.08 -0.87
C LYS A 61 7.11 26.57 -0.01
N THR A 62 6.57 27.75 -0.34
CA THR A 62 5.46 28.40 0.41
C THR A 62 4.22 27.54 0.66
N GLU A 63 4.04 26.43 -0.06
CA GLU A 63 2.90 25.51 0.06
C GLU A 63 3.15 24.31 0.99
N ILE A 64 4.42 23.93 1.23
CA ILE A 64 4.81 22.86 2.16
C ILE A 64 5.84 23.47 3.12
N PRO A 65 5.41 23.87 4.33
CA PRO A 65 6.18 24.77 5.19
C PRO A 65 7.42 24.12 5.83
N ALA A 66 7.58 22.80 5.71
CA ALA A 66 8.66 22.04 6.32
C ALA A 66 9.26 21.04 5.32
N ASN A 67 10.54 20.72 5.50
CA ASN A 67 11.17 19.62 4.79
C ASN A 67 10.50 18.31 5.23
N ILE A 68 9.97 17.55 4.28
CA ILE A 68 9.36 16.23 4.55
C ILE A 68 10.49 15.27 4.92
N ALA A 69 10.54 14.82 6.17
CA ALA A 69 11.54 13.87 6.64
C ALA A 69 11.13 12.42 6.39
N SER A 70 9.84 12.11 6.43
CA SER A 70 9.36 10.74 6.20
C SER A 70 7.98 10.67 5.57
N VAL A 71 7.67 9.50 5.01
CA VAL A 71 6.34 9.13 4.53
C VAL A 71 5.91 7.81 5.17
N LYS A 72 4.63 7.72 5.55
CA LYS A 72 3.98 6.48 6.01
C LYS A 72 2.79 6.17 5.11
N TYR A 73 2.55 4.91 4.82
CA TYR A 73 1.48 4.47 3.94
C TYR A 73 0.45 3.63 4.66
N ALA A 74 -0.80 3.80 4.25
CA ALA A 74 -1.91 2.92 4.61
C ALA A 74 -2.50 2.34 3.33
N PHE A 75 -2.61 1.02 3.25
CA PHE A 75 -3.24 0.34 2.12
C PHE A 75 -4.64 -0.10 2.51
N SER A 76 -5.62 0.11 1.64
CA SER A 76 -7.00 -0.27 1.93
C SER A 76 -7.67 -0.91 0.72
N GLY A 77 -8.65 -1.74 1.01
CA GLY A 77 -9.34 -2.50 -0.01
C GLY A 77 -10.50 -3.29 0.56
N THR A 78 -10.88 -4.31 -0.20
CA THR A 78 -11.97 -5.22 0.15
C THR A 78 -11.43 -6.64 0.07
N ASN A 79 -11.46 -7.38 1.18
CA ASN A 79 -10.95 -8.75 1.22
C ASN A 79 -11.88 -9.74 0.48
N ASP A 80 -11.47 -11.00 0.39
CA ASP A 80 -12.27 -12.07 -0.25
C ASP A 80 -13.68 -12.25 0.38
N ALA A 81 -13.81 -11.95 1.67
CA ALA A 81 -15.08 -11.95 2.40
C ALA A 81 -15.96 -10.72 2.14
N LYS A 82 -15.52 -9.82 1.26
CA LYS A 82 -16.16 -8.53 0.91
C LYS A 82 -16.21 -7.53 2.06
N GLU A 83 -15.31 -7.66 3.01
CA GLU A 83 -15.15 -6.73 4.12
C GLU A 83 -14.09 -5.69 3.79
N LEU A 84 -14.35 -4.44 4.17
CA LEU A 84 -13.37 -3.37 4.03
C LEU A 84 -12.23 -3.59 5.02
N PHE A 85 -11.00 -3.36 4.57
CA PHE A 85 -9.83 -3.36 5.43
C PHE A 85 -8.97 -2.11 5.18
N THR A 86 -8.22 -1.75 6.21
CA THR A 86 -7.10 -0.82 6.14
C THR A 86 -5.93 -1.44 6.87
N ASP A 87 -4.82 -1.58 6.17
CA ASP A 87 -3.56 -2.09 6.66
C ASP A 87 -2.60 -0.93 6.95
N LEU A 88 -2.01 -0.96 8.14
CA LEU A 88 -1.18 0.09 8.74
C LEU A 88 0.09 -0.56 9.34
N ASP A 89 0.77 -1.38 8.53
CA ASP A 89 2.03 -1.99 8.93
C ASP A 89 3.11 -0.93 9.15
N GLU A 90 3.90 -1.06 10.23
CA GLU A 90 4.96 -0.12 10.56
C GLU A 90 6.12 -0.15 9.54
N THR A 91 6.24 -1.23 8.76
CA THR A 91 7.19 -1.33 7.65
C THR A 91 6.77 -0.55 6.41
N TYR A 92 5.54 -0.03 6.38
CA TYR A 92 5.03 0.79 5.28
C TYR A 92 5.45 2.25 5.45
N SER A 93 6.75 2.48 5.58
CA SER A 93 7.31 3.83 5.73
C SER A 93 8.67 3.98 5.05
N TYR A 94 9.04 5.22 4.78
CA TYR A 94 10.35 5.56 4.25
C TYR A 94 10.82 6.91 4.80
N ASP A 95 12.08 6.96 5.21
CA ASP A 95 12.74 8.18 5.67
C ASP A 95 13.57 8.77 4.53
N PHE A 96 13.38 10.06 4.25
CA PHE A 96 14.10 10.78 3.22
C PHE A 96 15.41 11.36 3.76
N ASP A 97 16.51 11.09 3.06
CA ASP A 97 17.80 11.73 3.31
C ASP A 97 18.02 12.89 2.32
N HIS A 98 17.69 14.11 2.76
CA HIS A 98 17.79 15.30 1.92
C HIS A 98 19.23 15.66 1.62
N GLN A 99 19.52 15.89 0.34
CA GLN A 99 20.85 16.22 -0.14
C GLN A 99 20.93 17.68 -0.63
N ASP A 100 22.15 18.15 -0.87
CA ASP A 100 22.42 19.47 -1.49
C ASP A 100 21.83 19.61 -2.91
N LYS A 101 21.52 18.49 -3.56
CA LYS A 101 20.96 18.42 -4.91
C LYS A 101 19.71 17.55 -4.92
N ALA A 102 18.80 17.86 -5.85
CA ALA A 102 17.63 17.04 -6.09
C ALA A 102 18.04 15.66 -6.63
N TYR A 103 17.28 14.63 -6.27
CA TYR A 103 17.53 13.26 -6.69
C TYR A 103 16.23 12.46 -6.81
N ASP A 104 16.29 11.37 -7.57
CA ASP A 104 15.17 10.44 -7.72
C ASP A 104 15.34 9.28 -6.71
N GLN A 105 14.24 8.90 -6.07
CA GLN A 105 14.21 7.84 -5.08
C GLN A 105 13.06 6.86 -5.36
N GLU A 106 13.41 5.58 -5.48
CA GLU A 106 12.44 4.50 -5.54
C GLU A 106 12.21 3.96 -4.12
N VAL A 107 10.95 3.95 -3.66
CA VAL A 107 10.55 3.38 -2.38
C VAL A 107 9.72 2.13 -2.64
N ILE A 108 10.21 0.98 -2.20
CA ILE A 108 9.56 -0.31 -2.39
C ILE A 108 8.88 -0.72 -1.08
N ILE A 109 7.56 -0.87 -1.13
CA ILE A 109 6.78 -1.45 -0.04
C ILE A 109 6.43 -2.89 -0.40
N GLU A 110 7.05 -3.82 0.31
CA GLU A 110 6.89 -5.26 0.13
C GLU A 110 5.72 -5.81 0.96
N ASN A 111 5.22 -6.99 0.58
CA ASN A 111 4.16 -7.71 1.30
C ASN A 111 2.85 -6.92 1.45
N VAL A 112 2.49 -6.14 0.43
CA VAL A 112 1.18 -5.46 0.40
C VAL A 112 0.09 -6.49 0.13
N ASP A 113 -1.06 -6.39 0.82
CA ASP A 113 -2.19 -7.29 0.54
C ASP A 113 -2.65 -7.13 -0.92
N ILE A 114 -2.79 -8.24 -1.65
CA ILE A 114 -3.20 -8.26 -3.07
C ILE A 114 -4.56 -7.60 -3.32
N ASN A 115 -5.39 -7.52 -2.28
CA ASN A 115 -6.73 -6.95 -2.34
C ASN A 115 -6.74 -5.44 -2.09
N SER A 116 -5.56 -4.83 -1.86
CA SER A 116 -5.41 -3.39 -1.72
C SER A 116 -5.75 -2.71 -3.05
N THR A 117 -6.66 -1.74 -3.00
CA THR A 117 -7.11 -0.96 -4.17
C THR A 117 -6.87 0.54 -4.01
N LYS A 118 -6.51 0.96 -2.80
CA LYS A 118 -6.25 2.36 -2.45
C LYS A 118 -5.01 2.41 -1.57
N VAL A 119 -4.27 3.50 -1.72
CA VAL A 119 -3.19 3.88 -0.81
C VAL A 119 -3.44 5.31 -0.32
N THR A 120 -3.12 5.55 0.93
CA THR A 120 -3.01 6.88 1.52
C THR A 120 -1.57 7.06 1.99
N ALA A 121 -0.91 8.13 1.55
CA ALA A 121 0.41 8.50 2.04
C ALA A 121 0.25 9.64 3.04
N ALA A 122 0.98 9.60 4.15
CA ALA A 122 1.03 10.67 5.13
C ALA A 122 2.49 11.11 5.27
N TYR A 123 2.74 12.40 5.07
CA TYR A 123 4.07 13.00 5.04
C TYR A 123 4.34 13.76 6.33
N TYR A 124 5.50 13.54 6.92
CA TYR A 124 5.89 14.10 8.22
C TYR A 124 7.17 14.92 8.11
N ASP A 125 7.33 15.91 8.97
CA ASP A 125 8.59 16.65 9.14
C ASP A 125 9.56 15.95 10.11
N ASP A 126 10.71 16.58 10.38
CA ASP A 126 11.77 16.07 11.25
C ASP A 126 11.38 16.00 12.74
N GLN A 127 10.23 16.55 13.11
CA GLN A 127 9.64 16.50 14.45
C GLN A 127 8.48 15.50 14.53
N ASP A 128 8.33 14.63 13.54
CA ASP A 128 7.21 13.69 13.40
C ASP A 128 5.83 14.38 13.31
N GLN A 129 5.76 15.65 12.89
CA GLN A 129 4.50 16.36 12.71
C GLN A 129 3.97 16.13 11.30
N LEU A 130 2.65 15.91 11.19
CA LEU A 130 1.98 15.71 9.92
C LEU A 130 1.99 17.01 9.10
N VAL A 131 2.52 16.94 7.88
CA VAL A 131 2.63 18.07 6.95
C VAL A 131 1.61 17.94 5.81
N ALA A 132 1.38 16.73 5.30
CA ALA A 132 0.45 16.48 4.19
C ALA A 132 -0.11 15.05 4.18
N ILE A 133 -1.26 14.85 3.52
CA ILE A 133 -1.87 13.55 3.18
C ILE A 133 -2.29 13.57 1.71
#